data_AF-A0A562QU01-F1
#
_entry.id   AF-A0A562QU01-F1
#
_cell.length_a   1.000
_cell.length_b   1.000
_cell.length_c   1.000
_cell.angle_alpha   90.00
_cell.angle_beta   90.00
_cell.angle_gamma   90.00
#
_symmetry.space_group_name_H-M   'P 1'
#
loop_
_entity.id
_entity.type
_entity.pdbx_description
1 polymer ?
#
loop_
_entity_poly.entity_id
_entity_poly.type
_entity_poly.pdbx_seq_one_letter_code
_entity_poly.pdbx_strand_id
1 'polypeptide(L)'
;MPDFTIIDGGGPSDRDRVPSEEEFVDILRSLAATTLRTIRGAGKPHELIPLCSEVVQAASRFKDAAGHWPPAGMIAKALKMSDAVEDLYDRERAGKILERDIDRRNQDGTIDRHEAESAIKKGVLQIIASQLVDQPLQEKAGETEMRKGITDAIAARDKRQKYLQLESNTRK
;
A
#
# COMPACT_ATOMS: atom_id res chain seq x y z
N MET A 1 -48.53 -43.35 -13.67
CA MET A 1 -47.94 -42.28 -12.84
C MET A 1 -46.75 -41.74 -13.62
N PRO A 2 -46.62 -40.41 -13.83
CA PRO A 2 -45.46 -39.89 -14.54
C PRO A 2 -44.22 -40.02 -13.66
N ASP A 3 -43.14 -40.47 -14.30
CA ASP A 3 -41.82 -40.66 -13.72
C ASP A 3 -41.09 -39.31 -13.76
N PHE A 4 -40.83 -38.72 -12.58
CA PHE A 4 -40.15 -37.44 -12.47
C PHE A 4 -38.65 -37.69 -12.38
N THR A 5 -37.94 -37.52 -13.50
CA THR A 5 -36.48 -37.46 -13.49
C THR A 5 -36.06 -36.16 -12.80
N ILE A 6 -35.53 -36.28 -11.58
CA ILE A 6 -34.88 -35.17 -10.87
C ILE A 6 -33.63 -34.81 -11.68
N ILE A 7 -33.68 -33.67 -12.39
CA ILE A 7 -32.49 -33.02 -12.91
C ILE A 7 -31.81 -32.43 -11.68
N ASP A 8 -30.77 -33.11 -11.20
CA ASP A 8 -29.91 -32.61 -10.15
C ASP A 8 -29.32 -31.29 -10.65
N GLY A 9 -29.84 -30.19 -10.13
CA GLY A 9 -29.34 -28.86 -10.43
C GLY A 9 -27.94 -28.80 -9.88
N GLY A 10 -26.96 -29.06 -10.75
CA GLY A 10 -25.55 -28.78 -10.52
C GLY A 10 -25.36 -27.29 -10.32
N GLY A 11 -25.76 -26.80 -9.14
CA GLY A 11 -25.36 -25.51 -8.63
C GLY A 11 -23.85 -25.50 -8.55
N PRO A 12 -23.22 -24.35 -8.85
CA PRO A 12 -21.77 -24.23 -8.93
C PRO A 12 -21.16 -24.83 -7.67
N SER A 13 -20.33 -25.86 -7.89
CA SER A 13 -19.61 -26.50 -6.80
C SER A 13 -18.78 -25.43 -6.08
N ASP A 14 -18.57 -25.59 -4.78
CA ASP A 14 -17.68 -24.79 -3.92
C ASP A 14 -16.21 -24.67 -4.43
N ARG A 15 -15.92 -25.22 -5.61
CA ARG A 15 -14.67 -25.10 -6.39
C ARG A 15 -14.69 -23.95 -7.40
N ASP A 16 -15.84 -23.33 -7.68
CA ASP A 16 -15.94 -22.02 -8.33
C ASP A 16 -15.77 -20.91 -7.28
N ARG A 17 -14.74 -21.04 -6.44
CA ARG A 17 -14.26 -19.90 -5.67
C ARG A 17 -13.91 -18.84 -6.69
N VAL A 18 -14.72 -17.78 -6.72
CA VAL A 18 -14.51 -16.54 -7.45
C VAL A 18 -13.02 -16.32 -7.64
N PRO A 19 -12.50 -16.17 -8.88
CA PRO A 19 -11.15 -15.69 -9.11
C PRO A 19 -10.99 -14.42 -8.27
N SER A 20 -10.28 -14.58 -7.17
CA SER A 20 -10.62 -13.91 -5.91
C SER A 20 -10.12 -12.48 -5.95
N GLU A 21 -10.67 -11.64 -5.08
CA GLU A 21 -10.11 -10.32 -4.76
C GLU A 21 -8.57 -10.27 -4.79
N GLU A 22 -7.92 -11.34 -4.34
CA GLU A 22 -6.47 -11.56 -4.36
C GLU A 22 -5.85 -11.52 -5.77
N GLU A 23 -6.44 -12.20 -6.76
CA GLU A 23 -5.94 -12.19 -8.15
C GLU A 23 -5.97 -10.78 -8.74
N PHE A 24 -7.09 -10.08 -8.58
CA PHE A 24 -7.21 -8.70 -9.06
C PHE A 24 -6.19 -7.78 -8.38
N VAL A 25 -6.02 -7.91 -7.06
CA VAL A 25 -5.06 -7.15 -6.26
C VAL A 25 -3.62 -7.40 -6.74
N ASP A 26 -3.25 -8.64 -7.01
CA ASP A 26 -1.90 -9.01 -7.43
C ASP A 26 -1.55 -8.52 -8.84
N ILE A 27 -2.49 -8.63 -9.78
CA ILE A 27 -2.32 -8.09 -11.14
C ILE A 27 -2.21 -6.55 -11.09
N LEU A 28 -3.08 -5.89 -10.31
CA LEU A 28 -3.04 -4.44 -10.13
C LEU A 28 -1.71 -3.96 -9.54
N ARG A 29 -1.18 -4.67 -8.53
CA ARG A 29 0.15 -4.40 -7.95
C ARG A 29 1.27 -4.62 -8.96
N SER A 30 1.16 -5.65 -9.79
CA SER A 30 2.15 -5.96 -10.84
C SER A 30 2.21 -4.84 -11.89
N LEU A 31 1.05 -4.32 -12.31
CA LEU A 31 0.97 -3.15 -13.19
C LEU A 31 1.62 -1.91 -12.55
N ALA A 32 1.28 -1.61 -11.29
CA ALA A 32 1.82 -0.45 -10.58
C ALA A 32 3.35 -0.55 -10.43
N ALA A 33 3.85 -1.70 -10.00
CA ALA A 33 5.29 -1.93 -9.84
C ALA A 33 6.04 -1.85 -11.17
N THR A 34 5.49 -2.42 -12.25
CA THR A 34 6.11 -2.39 -13.58
C THR A 34 6.12 -0.98 -14.16
N THR A 35 5.06 -0.21 -13.93
CA THR A 35 4.99 1.21 -14.27
C THR A 35 6.10 1.99 -13.57
N LEU A 36 6.22 1.87 -12.24
CA LEU A 36 7.26 2.54 -11.47
C LEU A 36 8.69 2.14 -11.89
N ARG A 37 8.92 0.85 -12.16
CA ARG A 37 10.22 0.37 -12.66
C ARG A 37 10.54 0.94 -14.03
N THR A 38 9.54 1.06 -14.90
CA THR A 38 9.70 1.62 -16.24
C THR A 38 10.03 3.10 -16.18
N ILE A 39 9.31 3.88 -15.37
CA ILE A 39 9.60 5.30 -15.14
C ILE A 39 11.03 5.50 -14.59
N ARG A 40 11.47 4.61 -13.70
CA ARG A 40 12.85 4.61 -13.17
C ARG A 40 13.92 4.19 -14.20
N GLY A 41 13.53 3.64 -15.36
CA GLY A 41 14.45 3.15 -16.39
C GLY A 41 14.98 1.73 -16.18
N ALA A 42 14.39 0.95 -15.28
CA ALA A 42 14.77 -0.43 -14.98
C ALA A 42 13.67 -1.46 -15.32
N GLY A 43 12.58 -1.02 -15.96
CA GLY A 43 11.45 -1.85 -16.36
C GLY A 43 11.51 -2.29 -17.82
N LYS A 44 10.51 -3.07 -18.24
CA LYS A 44 10.29 -3.48 -19.62
C LYS A 44 9.03 -2.79 -20.15
N PRO A 45 9.15 -1.68 -20.90
CA PRO A 45 7.98 -0.92 -21.35
C PRO A 45 6.95 -1.75 -22.14
N HIS A 46 7.40 -2.77 -22.88
CA HIS A 46 6.52 -3.64 -23.65
C HIS A 46 5.60 -4.54 -22.80
N GLU A 47 5.89 -4.72 -21.50
CA GLU A 47 5.03 -5.47 -20.56
C GLU A 47 3.81 -4.65 -20.10
N LEU A 48 3.81 -3.32 -20.30
CA LEU A 48 2.72 -2.45 -19.84
C LEU A 48 1.39 -2.74 -20.55
N ILE A 49 1.41 -2.91 -21.88
CA ILE A 49 0.19 -3.14 -22.65
C ILE A 49 -0.50 -4.47 -22.28
N PRO A 50 0.21 -5.61 -22.20
CA PRO A 50 -0.36 -6.86 -21.68
C PRO A 50 -0.92 -6.71 -20.26
N LEU A 51 -0.18 -6.10 -19.33
CA LEU A 51 -0.63 -5.93 -17.95
C LEU A 51 -1.89 -5.06 -17.84
N CYS A 52 -2.02 -4.00 -18.65
CA CYS A 52 -3.26 -3.22 -18.73
C CYS A 52 -4.45 -4.09 -19.18
N SER A 53 -4.24 -4.96 -20.17
CA SER A 53 -5.28 -5.90 -20.61
C SER A 53 -5.65 -6.89 -19.49
N GLU A 54 -4.67 -7.44 -18.79
CA GLU A 54 -4.89 -8.37 -17.68
C GLU A 54 -5.69 -7.74 -16.54
N VAL A 55 -5.42 -6.47 -16.17
CA VAL A 55 -6.20 -5.76 -15.15
C VAL A 55 -7.67 -5.63 -15.57
N VAL A 56 -7.93 -5.24 -16.82
CA VAL A 56 -9.32 -5.10 -17.33
C VAL A 56 -10.03 -6.46 -17.32
N GLN A 57 -9.35 -7.52 -17.75
CA GLN A 57 -9.91 -8.86 -17.74
C GLN A 57 -10.18 -9.37 -16.32
N ALA A 58 -9.25 -9.15 -15.38
CA ALA A 58 -9.42 -9.50 -13.97
C ALA A 58 -10.58 -8.75 -13.32
N ALA A 59 -10.73 -7.44 -13.60
CA ALA A 59 -11.87 -6.66 -13.14
C ALA A 59 -13.20 -7.16 -13.72
N SER A 60 -13.22 -7.61 -14.98
CA SER A 60 -14.41 -8.23 -15.58
C SER A 60 -14.75 -9.56 -14.90
N ARG A 61 -13.77 -10.45 -14.70
CA ARG A 61 -13.97 -11.72 -13.98
C ARG A 61 -14.50 -11.49 -12.56
N PHE A 62 -13.93 -10.50 -11.86
CA PHE A 62 -14.42 -10.09 -10.55
C PHE A 62 -15.90 -9.66 -10.61
N LYS A 63 -16.27 -8.83 -11.60
CA LYS A 63 -17.65 -8.37 -11.77
C LYS A 63 -18.61 -9.51 -12.09
N ASP A 64 -18.24 -10.42 -12.97
CA ASP A 64 -19.07 -11.55 -13.37
C ASP A 64 -19.38 -12.46 -12.17
N ALA A 65 -18.43 -12.57 -11.24
CA ALA A 65 -18.56 -13.37 -10.04
C ALA A 65 -19.24 -12.64 -8.86
N ALA A 66 -18.91 -11.37 -8.61
CA ALA A 66 -19.40 -10.59 -7.47
C ALA A 66 -20.68 -9.78 -7.76
N GLY A 67 -21.06 -9.63 -9.03
CA GLY A 67 -22.18 -8.80 -9.47
C GLY A 67 -21.91 -7.28 -9.46
N HIS A 68 -20.70 -6.86 -9.08
CA HIS A 68 -20.29 -5.45 -9.05
C HIS A 68 -18.80 -5.28 -9.41
N TRP A 69 -18.41 -4.08 -9.83
CA TRP A 69 -17.01 -3.76 -10.07
C TRP A 69 -16.18 -3.75 -8.77
N PRO A 70 -14.85 -3.97 -8.83
CA PRO A 70 -13.99 -3.80 -7.66
C PRO A 70 -14.19 -2.43 -7.00
N PRO A 71 -14.48 -2.36 -5.69
CA PRO A 71 -14.77 -1.10 -5.03
C PRO A 71 -13.51 -0.23 -4.92
N ALA A 72 -13.68 1.09 -4.94
CA ALA A 72 -12.57 2.04 -4.86
C ALA A 72 -11.67 1.83 -3.62
N GLY A 73 -12.26 1.45 -2.48
CA GLY A 73 -11.50 1.14 -1.26
C GLY A 73 -10.57 -0.07 -1.41
N MET A 74 -10.96 -1.08 -2.18
CA MET A 74 -10.12 -2.25 -2.47
C MET A 74 -8.94 -1.85 -3.36
N ILE A 75 -9.20 -1.08 -4.42
CA ILE A 75 -8.15 -0.57 -5.33
C ILE A 75 -7.17 0.31 -4.55
N ALA A 76 -7.68 1.24 -3.75
CA ALA A 76 -6.86 2.12 -2.91
C ALA A 76 -5.99 1.31 -1.94
N LYS A 77 -6.57 0.31 -1.27
CA LYS A 77 -5.84 -0.58 -0.36
C LYS A 77 -4.79 -1.44 -1.08
N ALA A 78 -5.09 -1.91 -2.30
CA ALA A 78 -4.17 -2.71 -3.11
C ALA A 78 -2.90 -1.94 -3.50
N LEU A 79 -3.08 -0.66 -3.85
CA LEU A 79 -2.02 0.26 -4.30
C LEU A 79 -1.34 1.03 -3.16
N LYS A 80 -1.89 0.96 -1.94
CA LYS A 80 -1.30 1.60 -0.78
C LYS A 80 0.06 0.98 -0.48
N MET A 81 1.10 1.81 -0.43
CA MET A 81 2.40 1.38 0.09
C MET A 81 2.27 1.11 1.58
N SER A 82 2.93 0.05 2.07
CA SER A 82 3.01 -0.25 3.49
C SER A 82 3.50 0.97 4.28
N ASP A 83 2.71 1.40 5.26
CA ASP A 83 3.07 2.46 6.20
C ASP A 83 3.39 1.81 7.54
N ALA A 84 4.67 1.84 7.93
CA ALA A 84 5.15 1.17 9.13
C ALA A 84 4.49 1.69 10.41
N VAL A 85 3.98 2.93 10.40
CA VAL A 85 3.25 3.52 11.52
C VAL A 85 1.83 2.97 11.59
N GLU A 86 1.17 2.83 10.46
CA GLU A 86 -0.16 2.23 10.40
C GLU A 86 -0.12 0.75 10.79
N ASP A 87 0.88 0.00 10.30
CA ASP A 87 1.10 -1.39 10.70
C ASP A 87 1.34 -1.52 12.22
N LEU A 88 2.00 -0.52 12.82
CA LEU A 88 2.23 -0.48 14.26
C LEU A 88 0.92 -0.30 15.03
N TYR A 89 0.09 0.66 14.64
CA TYR A 89 -1.22 0.91 15.26
C TYR A 89 -2.19 -0.25 15.05
N ASP A 90 -2.18 -0.90 13.88
CA ASP A 90 -2.96 -2.12 13.64
C ASP A 90 -2.57 -3.24 14.59
N ARG A 91 -1.26 -3.40 14.84
CA ARG A 91 -0.76 -4.40 15.78
C ARG A 91 -1.08 -4.06 17.23
N GLU A 92 -1.03 -2.80 17.62
CA GLU A 92 -1.48 -2.34 18.93
C GLU A 92 -2.97 -2.64 19.13
N ARG A 93 -3.83 -2.24 18.18
CA ARG A 93 -5.28 -2.52 18.22
C ARG A 93 -5.59 -4.01 18.29
N ALA A 94 -4.76 -4.83 17.65
CA ALA A 94 -4.86 -6.29 17.73
C ALA A 94 -4.25 -6.90 19.01
N GLY A 95 -3.78 -6.09 19.95
CA GLY A 95 -3.16 -6.53 21.22
C GLY A 95 -1.80 -7.22 21.05
N LYS A 96 -1.15 -7.07 19.89
CA LYS A 96 0.15 -7.71 19.57
C LYS A 96 1.35 -6.90 20.03
N ILE A 97 1.13 -5.67 20.46
CA ILE A 97 2.13 -4.73 20.99
C ILE A 97 1.50 -4.06 22.21
N LEU A 98 2.29 -3.84 23.25
CA LEU A 98 1.84 -3.13 24.45
C LEU A 98 1.97 -1.63 24.27
N GLU A 99 1.08 -0.85 24.90
CA GLU A 99 1.11 0.62 24.89
C GLU A 99 2.49 1.17 25.29
N ARG A 100 3.14 0.57 26.31
CA ARG A 100 4.52 0.94 26.71
C ARG A 100 5.56 0.82 25.59
N ASP A 101 5.39 -0.11 24.66
CA ASP A 101 6.31 -0.28 23.54
C ASP A 101 6.10 0.82 22.49
N ILE A 102 4.85 1.28 22.33
CA ILE A 102 4.48 2.43 21.50
C ILE A 102 5.05 3.71 22.12
N ASP A 103 4.84 3.91 23.42
CA ASP A 103 5.39 5.06 24.16
C ASP A 103 6.90 5.14 24.05
N ARG A 104 7.59 4.01 24.24
CA ARG A 104 9.05 3.95 24.07
C ARG A 104 9.46 4.36 22.65
N ARG A 105 8.78 3.85 21.61
CA ARG A 105 9.06 4.17 20.21
C ARG A 105 8.73 5.63 19.87
N ASN A 106 7.76 6.22 20.54
CA ASN A 106 7.46 7.64 20.45
C ASN A 106 8.57 8.46 21.10
N GLN A 107 9.01 8.07 22.30
CA GLN A 107 10.07 8.78 23.03
C GLN A 107 11.42 8.72 22.31
N ASP A 108 11.75 7.56 21.75
CA ASP A 108 13.04 7.34 21.10
C ASP A 108 13.10 7.82 19.63
N GLY A 109 11.98 8.34 19.10
CA GLY A 109 11.86 8.90 17.74
C GLY A 109 11.68 7.86 16.63
N THR A 110 11.46 6.58 16.95
CA THR A 110 11.22 5.53 15.96
C THR A 110 9.96 5.78 15.14
N ILE A 111 8.87 6.24 15.77
CA ILE A 111 7.62 6.56 15.07
C ILE A 111 7.82 7.77 14.16
N ASP A 112 8.35 8.86 14.69
CA ASP A 112 8.68 10.08 13.92
C ASP A 112 9.51 9.75 12.66
N ARG A 113 10.49 8.84 12.77
CA ARG A 113 11.29 8.40 11.62
C ARG A 113 10.44 7.71 10.54
N HIS A 114 9.54 6.83 10.95
CA HIS A 114 8.67 6.12 10.01
C HIS A 114 7.66 7.06 9.33
N GLU A 115 7.10 8.03 10.08
CA GLU A 115 6.24 9.08 9.51
C GLU A 115 7.00 9.93 8.50
N ALA A 116 8.21 10.36 8.84
CA ALA A 116 9.08 11.13 7.96
C ALA A 116 9.43 10.35 6.67
N GLU A 117 9.76 9.06 6.78
CA GLU A 117 9.99 8.19 5.62
C GLU A 117 8.73 8.05 4.74
N SER A 118 7.54 7.95 5.35
CA SER A 118 6.25 7.88 4.64
C SER A 118 5.99 9.19 3.86
N ALA A 119 6.19 10.35 4.51
CA ALA A 119 6.04 11.66 3.88
C ALA A 119 7.00 11.87 2.70
N ILE A 120 8.28 11.47 2.85
CA ILE A 120 9.27 11.54 1.76
C ILE A 120 8.80 10.70 0.57
N LYS A 121 8.37 9.44 0.79
CA LYS A 121 7.91 8.55 -0.28
C LYS A 121 6.68 9.11 -1.00
N LYS A 122 5.69 9.62 -0.25
CA LYS A 122 4.47 10.22 -0.80
C LYS A 122 4.77 11.46 -1.64
N GLY A 123 5.59 12.38 -1.11
CA GLY A 123 6.01 13.58 -1.83
C GLY A 123 6.75 13.26 -3.13
N VAL A 124 7.67 12.29 -3.10
CA VAL A 124 8.39 11.83 -4.31
C VAL A 124 7.43 11.23 -5.34
N LEU A 125 6.52 10.36 -4.92
CA LEU A 125 5.54 9.76 -5.84
C LEU A 125 4.60 10.81 -6.44
N GLN A 126 4.19 11.82 -5.67
CA GLN A 126 3.38 12.92 -6.17
C GLN A 126 4.13 13.76 -7.20
N ILE A 127 5.41 14.06 -6.98
CA ILE A 127 6.26 14.74 -7.97
C ILE A 127 6.29 13.94 -9.28
N ILE A 128 6.63 12.65 -9.19
CA ILE A 128 6.71 11.78 -10.37
C ILE A 128 5.37 11.72 -11.11
N ALA A 129 4.27 11.51 -10.39
CA ALA A 129 2.93 11.48 -10.99
C ALA A 129 2.59 12.80 -11.68
N SER A 130 2.89 13.92 -11.03
CA SER A 130 2.62 15.26 -11.56
C SER A 130 3.42 15.57 -12.83
N GLN A 131 4.69 15.13 -12.88
CA GLN A 131 5.55 15.30 -14.06
C GLN A 131 5.07 14.47 -15.25
N LEU A 132 4.47 13.29 -15.02
CA LEU A 132 3.92 12.46 -16.10
C LEU A 132 2.67 13.05 -16.75
N VAL A 133 1.96 13.94 -16.06
CA VAL A 133 0.72 14.57 -16.54
C VAL A 133 0.80 16.10 -16.62
N ASP A 134 2.01 16.66 -16.60
CA ASP A 134 2.31 18.10 -16.68
C ASP A 134 1.51 18.98 -15.69
N GLN A 135 1.51 18.61 -14.40
CA GLN A 135 0.80 19.32 -13.32
C GLN A 135 1.74 20.05 -12.35
N PRO A 136 2.25 21.25 -12.71
CA PRO A 136 3.31 21.93 -11.94
C PRO A 136 2.90 22.38 -10.52
N LEU A 137 1.60 22.58 -10.26
CA LEU A 137 1.12 22.91 -8.92
C LEU A 137 1.23 21.71 -7.96
N GLN A 138 0.92 20.51 -8.46
CA GLN A 138 0.98 19.28 -7.67
C GLN A 138 2.44 18.85 -7.43
N GLU A 139 3.33 19.16 -8.37
CA GLU A 139 4.78 19.00 -8.18
C GLU A 139 5.28 19.82 -6.99
N LYS A 140 4.94 21.12 -6.90
CA LYS A 140 5.33 21.97 -5.76
C LYS A 140 4.79 21.48 -4.41
N ALA A 141 3.56 20.94 -4.40
CA ALA A 141 2.99 20.34 -3.21
C ALA A 141 3.80 19.11 -2.77
N GLY A 142 4.14 18.22 -3.71
CA GLY A 142 4.99 17.06 -3.46
C GLY A 142 6.40 17.44 -2.99
N GLU A 143 7.01 18.49 -3.56
CA GLU A 143 8.30 19.01 -3.09
C GLU A 143 8.23 19.51 -1.64
N THR A 144 7.15 20.21 -1.30
CA THR A 144 6.95 20.73 0.06
C THR A 144 6.80 19.58 1.06
N GLU A 145 6.00 18.57 0.74
CA GLU A 145 5.83 17.38 1.57
C GLU A 145 7.15 16.62 1.74
N MET A 146 7.90 16.41 0.66
CA MET A 146 9.19 15.75 0.69
C MET A 146 10.20 16.52 1.56
N ARG A 147 10.31 17.85 1.41
CA ARG A 147 11.22 18.69 2.20
C ARG A 147 10.87 18.67 3.69
N LYS A 148 9.57 18.72 4.01
CA LYS A 148 9.09 18.56 5.38
C LYS A 148 9.51 17.20 5.93
N GLY A 149 9.25 16.12 5.20
CA GLY A 149 9.67 14.77 5.61
C GLY A 149 11.18 14.64 5.84
N ILE A 150 12.03 15.28 5.02
CA ILE A 150 13.49 15.32 5.25
C ILE A 150 13.82 16.02 6.58
N THR A 151 13.17 17.15 6.84
CA THR A 151 13.36 17.92 8.08
C THR A 151 12.96 17.09 9.30
N ASP A 152 11.80 16.43 9.22
CA ASP A 152 11.28 15.56 10.27
C ASP A 152 12.19 14.33 10.49
N ALA A 153 12.78 13.76 9.43
CA ALA A 153 13.73 12.65 9.52
C ALA A 153 15.02 13.05 10.26
N ILE A 154 15.51 14.27 10.04
CA ILE A 154 16.67 14.81 10.76
C ILE A 154 16.32 15.00 12.24
N ALA A 155 15.15 15.60 12.54
CA ALA A 155 14.69 15.77 13.91
C ALA A 155 14.51 14.43 14.64
N ALA A 156 13.94 13.42 13.98
CA ALA A 156 13.78 12.07 14.51
C ALA A 156 15.13 11.41 14.83
N ARG A 157 16.13 11.59 13.95
CA ARG A 157 17.51 11.11 14.19
C ARG A 157 18.12 11.77 15.43
N ASP A 158 17.99 13.08 15.56
CA ASP A 158 18.56 13.82 16.68
C ASP A 158 17.86 13.47 18.01
N LYS A 159 16.55 13.26 17.98
CA LYS A 159 15.77 12.73 19.12
C LYS A 159 16.27 11.35 19.55
N ARG A 160 16.51 10.45 18.59
CA ARG A 160 17.09 9.12 18.87
C ARG A 160 18.46 9.21 19.53
N GLN A 161 19.33 10.09 19.04
CA GLN A 161 20.66 10.29 19.63
C GLN A 161 20.58 10.77 21.08
N LYS A 162 19.71 11.75 21.38
CA LYS A 162 19.48 12.25 22.74
C LYS A 162 18.95 11.15 23.67
N TYR A 163 18.00 10.34 23.20
CA TYR A 163 17.46 9.23 23.97
C TYR A 163 18.56 8.23 24.37
N LEU A 164 19.42 7.84 23.42
CA LEU A 164 20.53 6.90 23.69
C LEU A 164 21.56 7.48 24.68
N GLN A 165 21.85 8.78 24.61
CA GLN A 165 22.72 9.45 25.57
C GLN A 165 22.13 9.43 26.98
N LEU A 166 20.84 9.74 27.12
CA LEU A 166 20.14 9.70 28.40
C LEU A 166 20.12 8.29 28.99
N GLU A 167 19.76 7.27 28.21
CA GLU A 167 19.80 5.87 28.67
C GLU A 167 21.20 5.45 29.12
N SER A 168 22.25 5.88 28.41
CA SER A 168 23.63 5.56 28.76
C SER A 168 24.09 6.18 30.09
N ASN A 169 23.54 7.35 30.43
CA ASN A 169 23.84 8.06 31.66
C ASN A 169 23.07 7.47 32.85
N THR A 170 21.84 7.00 32.65
CA THR A 170 21.01 6.38 33.70
C THR A 170 21.49 4.97 34.10
N ARG A 171 22.29 4.31 33.26
CA ARG A 171 22.85 2.97 33.53
C ARG A 171 24.22 2.99 34.22
N LYS A 172 24.79 4.17 34.48
CA LYS A 172 26.04 4.36 35.23
C LYS A 172 25.72 4.76 36.67
#